data_AF-B4I363-F1
#
_entry.id   AF-B4I363-F1
#
_cell.length_a   1.000
_cell.length_b   1.000
_cell.length_c   1.000
_cell.angle_alpha   90.00
_cell.angle_beta   90.00
_cell.angle_gamma   90.00
#
_symmetry.space_group_name_H-M   'P 1'
#
loop_
_entity.id
_entity.type
_entity.pdbx_description
1 polymer ?
#
loop_
_entity_poly.entity_id
_entity_poly.type
_entity_poly.pdbx_seq_one_letter_code
_entity_poly.pdbx_strand_id
1 'polypeptide(L)'
;MEGDAENRKDQILERLNKRNKDRQNYLDVKSELRSKETVQNEGVDYFYQTFSQKTIDIEQRLKDVQCGDGQPIDLARNFADITVEIQDLQRYLTASTMFLPDFKIKSCQNILNTLTAVSDETRQRLLPKKKFGFSGKKTATKPKVASSKDIVDAKLSKVSEKLGSNFTWTIANRTNEHIVLDSAKVNGQDITISNLTHCLVELQGHPGSVQVSSASKCTLLCGPIARSFFAENLEDCTLSIACQQLRLHSSRSIRIYMHVTCRAIIEDCKSIEIGEYNYDYSELEADYLASGLNKAQNNYTDVADFNWLSPDVPSPNWSLLKDYPDPNWNALRRDFIANNHNSELKQDVKDISII
;
A
#
# COMPACT_ATOMS: atom_id res chain seq x y z
N MET A 1 -22.44 54.63 30.50
CA MET A 1 -21.74 53.63 31.32
C MET A 1 -22.38 52.23 31.25
N GLU A 2 -23.49 52.01 30.54
CA GLU A 2 -24.10 50.68 30.38
C GLU A 2 -23.51 49.84 29.24
N GLY A 3 -23.19 50.43 28.08
CA GLY A 3 -22.67 49.68 26.92
C GLY A 3 -21.30 49.03 27.13
N ASP A 4 -20.50 49.50 28.09
CA ASP A 4 -19.18 48.97 28.41
C ASP A 4 -19.25 47.72 29.32
N ALA A 5 -20.34 47.59 30.09
CA ALA A 5 -20.62 46.44 30.93
C ALA A 5 -21.25 45.29 30.13
N GLU A 6 -22.07 45.62 29.14
CA GLU A 6 -22.73 44.66 28.24
C GLU A 6 -21.69 43.98 27.32
N ASN A 7 -20.78 44.77 26.74
CA ASN A 7 -19.69 44.27 25.89
C ASN A 7 -18.71 43.36 26.66
N ARG A 8 -18.48 43.62 27.97
CA ARG A 8 -17.69 42.70 28.83
C ARG A 8 -18.43 41.41 29.14
N LYS A 9 -19.75 41.46 29.34
CA LYS A 9 -20.56 40.25 29.57
C LYS A 9 -20.57 39.36 28.33
N ASP A 10 -20.68 39.96 27.14
CA ASP A 10 -20.65 39.22 25.87
C ASP A 10 -19.28 38.58 25.63
N GLN A 11 -18.17 39.29 25.89
CA GLN A 11 -16.83 38.70 25.82
C GLN A 11 -16.61 37.56 26.82
N ILE A 12 -17.18 37.66 28.02
CA ILE A 12 -17.09 36.60 29.03
C ILE A 12 -17.93 35.39 28.60
N LEU A 13 -19.12 35.62 28.05
CA LEU A 13 -20.02 34.57 27.57
C LEU A 13 -19.42 33.84 26.36
N GLU A 14 -18.79 34.57 25.44
CA GLU A 14 -18.11 34.01 24.27
C GLU A 14 -16.90 33.16 24.69
N ARG A 15 -16.09 33.63 25.66
CA ARG A 15 -15.00 32.84 26.25
C ARG A 15 -15.49 31.57 26.95
N LEU A 16 -16.63 31.66 27.64
CA LEU A 16 -17.24 30.52 28.33
C LEU A 16 -17.78 29.49 27.33
N ASN A 17 -18.45 29.95 26.27
CA ASN A 17 -18.95 29.11 25.19
C ASN A 17 -17.81 28.44 24.42
N LYS A 18 -16.72 29.16 24.16
CA LYS A 18 -15.50 28.62 23.57
C LYS A 18 -14.91 27.51 24.45
N ARG A 19 -14.71 27.77 25.75
CA ARG A 19 -14.24 26.75 26.72
C ARG A 19 -15.15 25.52 26.80
N ASN A 20 -16.46 25.72 26.78
CA ASN A 20 -17.42 24.61 26.82
C ASN A 20 -17.36 23.78 25.54
N LYS A 21 -17.22 24.42 24.38
CA LYS A 21 -17.02 23.75 23.08
C LYS A 21 -15.69 22.99 23.04
N ASP A 22 -14.62 23.58 23.54
CA ASP A 22 -13.29 22.95 23.60
C ASP A 22 -13.28 21.76 24.57
N ARG A 23 -13.96 21.88 25.71
CA ARG A 23 -14.16 20.78 26.67
C ARG A 23 -14.98 19.64 26.08
N GLN A 24 -16.02 19.96 25.31
CA GLN A 24 -16.84 18.97 24.61
C GLN A 24 -16.00 18.26 23.56
N ASN A 25 -15.24 18.99 22.73
CA ASN A 25 -14.30 18.41 21.77
C ASN A 25 -13.26 17.51 22.44
N TYR A 26 -12.67 17.92 23.56
CA TYR A 26 -11.71 17.08 24.29
C TYR A 26 -12.33 15.77 24.79
N LEU A 27 -13.56 15.83 25.33
CA LEU A 27 -14.27 14.65 25.80
C LEU A 27 -14.67 13.74 24.64
N ASP A 28 -15.10 14.31 23.52
CA ASP A 28 -15.45 13.58 22.31
C ASP A 28 -14.22 12.90 21.72
N VAL A 29 -13.09 13.60 21.59
CA VAL A 29 -11.82 13.01 21.11
C VAL A 29 -11.32 11.94 22.07
N LYS A 30 -11.40 12.14 23.39
CA LYS A 30 -11.00 11.14 24.38
C LYS A 30 -11.90 9.90 24.38
N SER A 31 -13.21 10.09 24.16
CA SER A 31 -14.18 9.01 24.00
C SER A 31 -13.92 8.25 22.69
N GLU A 32 -13.61 8.98 21.61
CA GLU A 32 -13.30 8.42 20.31
C GLU A 32 -11.97 7.66 20.33
N LEU A 33 -10.96 8.12 21.08
CA LEU A 33 -9.70 7.41 21.31
C LEU A 33 -9.92 6.08 22.01
N ARG A 34 -10.68 6.06 23.12
CA ARG A 34 -11.05 4.79 23.78
C ARG A 34 -11.88 3.90 22.88
N SER A 35 -12.83 4.48 22.15
CA SER A 35 -13.62 3.73 21.17
C SER A 35 -12.74 3.15 20.06
N LYS A 36 -11.69 3.85 19.62
CA LYS A 36 -10.75 3.39 18.60
C LYS A 36 -9.80 2.31 19.10
N GLU A 37 -9.26 2.44 20.31
CA GLU A 37 -8.46 1.37 20.94
C GLU A 37 -9.30 0.10 21.14
N THR A 38 -10.54 0.25 21.62
CA THR A 38 -11.46 -0.89 21.78
C THR A 38 -11.82 -1.50 20.43
N VAL A 39 -12.19 -0.70 19.42
CA VAL A 39 -12.56 -1.19 18.08
C VAL A 39 -11.36 -1.78 17.32
N GLN A 40 -10.15 -1.22 17.47
CA GLN A 40 -8.94 -1.80 16.87
C GLN A 40 -8.62 -3.15 17.52
N ASN A 41 -8.65 -3.25 18.86
CA ASN A 41 -8.40 -4.52 19.53
C ASN A 41 -9.48 -5.56 19.20
N GLU A 42 -10.76 -5.18 19.21
CA GLU A 42 -11.86 -6.04 18.78
C GLU A 42 -11.74 -6.46 17.31
N GLY A 43 -11.30 -5.56 16.42
CA GLY A 43 -11.09 -5.85 15.00
C GLY A 43 -9.91 -6.79 14.74
N VAL A 44 -8.83 -6.67 15.52
CA VAL A 44 -7.69 -7.59 15.50
C VAL A 44 -8.12 -8.97 16.00
N ASP A 45 -8.82 -9.05 17.13
CA ASP A 45 -9.29 -10.32 17.69
C ASP A 45 -10.31 -11.00 16.77
N TYR A 46 -11.26 -10.24 16.22
CA TYR A 46 -12.24 -10.73 15.24
C TYR A 46 -11.55 -11.22 13.97
N PHE A 47 -10.53 -10.50 13.50
CA PHE A 47 -9.72 -10.95 12.38
C PHE A 47 -9.07 -12.29 12.69
N TYR A 48 -8.44 -12.44 13.86
CA TYR A 48 -7.79 -13.70 14.24
C TYR A 48 -8.76 -14.85 14.33
N GLN A 49 -9.92 -14.63 14.94
CA GLN A 49 -10.95 -15.65 15.06
C GLN A 49 -11.45 -16.09 13.68
N THR A 50 -11.79 -15.12 12.82
CA THR A 50 -12.26 -15.39 11.45
C THR A 50 -11.21 -16.07 10.59
N PHE A 51 -9.97 -15.58 10.64
CA PHE A 51 -8.84 -16.11 9.88
C PHE A 51 -8.52 -17.55 10.31
N SER A 52 -8.48 -17.80 11.62
CA SER A 52 -8.21 -19.13 12.17
C SER A 52 -9.32 -20.12 11.84
N GLN A 53 -10.58 -19.71 11.93
CA GLN A 53 -11.72 -20.56 11.56
C GLN A 53 -11.66 -20.95 10.08
N LYS A 54 -11.46 -19.98 9.18
CA LYS A 54 -11.32 -20.26 7.74
C LYS A 54 -10.11 -21.17 7.44
N THR A 55 -9.01 -20.99 8.16
CA THR A 55 -7.83 -21.88 8.05
C THR A 55 -8.22 -23.31 8.42
N ILE A 56 -8.88 -23.51 9.57
CA ILE A 56 -9.34 -24.82 10.03
C ILE A 56 -10.31 -25.46 9.03
N ASP A 57 -11.26 -24.69 8.50
CA ASP A 57 -12.25 -25.19 7.52
C ASP A 57 -11.58 -25.66 6.22
N ILE A 58 -10.57 -24.94 5.74
CA ILE A 58 -9.78 -25.32 4.56
C ILE A 58 -8.93 -26.57 4.86
N GLU A 59 -8.28 -26.63 6.01
CA GLU A 59 -7.51 -27.81 6.43
C GLU A 59 -8.39 -29.06 6.55
N GLN A 60 -9.59 -28.92 7.12
CA GLN A 60 -10.53 -30.03 7.25
C GLN A 60 -11.00 -30.52 5.89
N ARG A 61 -11.34 -29.61 4.96
CA ARG A 61 -11.70 -30.00 3.60
C ARG A 61 -10.56 -30.66 2.84
N LEU A 62 -9.33 -30.20 3.03
CA LEU A 62 -8.15 -30.87 2.48
C LEU A 62 -8.02 -32.29 3.02
N LYS A 63 -8.23 -32.52 4.33
CA LYS A 63 -8.22 -33.87 4.93
C LYS A 63 -9.35 -34.75 4.41
N ASP A 64 -10.56 -34.21 4.27
CA ASP A 64 -11.72 -34.96 3.76
C ASP A 64 -11.50 -35.41 2.31
N VAL A 65 -10.92 -34.54 1.48
CA VAL A 65 -10.51 -34.86 0.10
C VAL A 65 -9.39 -35.90 0.06
N GLN A 66 -8.51 -35.94 1.06
CA GLN A 66 -7.45 -36.95 1.17
C GLN A 66 -7.96 -38.35 1.55
N CYS A 67 -9.06 -38.42 2.31
CA CYS A 67 -9.64 -39.66 2.84
C CYS A 67 -10.82 -40.19 2.02
N GLY A 68 -11.44 -39.39 1.16
CA GLY A 68 -12.61 -39.76 0.38
C GLY A 68 -12.30 -40.45 -0.97
N ASP A 69 -13.05 -41.52 -1.28
CA ASP A 69 -13.07 -42.15 -2.61
C ASP A 69 -14.01 -41.39 -3.58
N GLY A 70 -13.61 -40.17 -3.95
CA GLY A 70 -14.35 -39.31 -4.88
C GLY A 70 -14.06 -39.59 -6.37
N GLN A 71 -15.03 -39.37 -7.24
CA GLN A 71 -14.79 -39.41 -8.70
C GLN A 71 -13.83 -38.28 -9.13
N PRO A 72 -13.00 -38.46 -10.17
CA PRO A 72 -11.99 -37.48 -10.58
C PRO A 72 -12.52 -36.08 -10.91
N ILE A 73 -13.78 -35.98 -11.37
CA ILE A 73 -14.46 -34.71 -11.68
C ILE A 73 -14.79 -33.95 -10.39
N ASP A 74 -15.26 -34.66 -9.37
CA ASP A 74 -15.62 -34.06 -8.07
C ASP A 74 -14.36 -33.60 -7.34
N LEU A 75 -13.27 -34.37 -7.41
CA LEU A 75 -11.97 -33.96 -6.88
C LEU A 75 -11.45 -32.67 -7.54
N ALA A 76 -11.54 -32.57 -8.86
CA ALA A 76 -11.09 -31.37 -9.58
C ALA A 76 -11.90 -30.12 -9.19
N ARG A 77 -13.21 -30.28 -8.98
CA ARG A 77 -14.08 -29.20 -8.49
C ARG A 77 -13.72 -28.80 -7.04
N ASN A 78 -13.57 -29.78 -6.14
CA ASN A 78 -13.19 -29.52 -4.76
C ASN A 78 -11.86 -28.76 -4.64
N PHE A 79 -10.84 -29.13 -5.43
CA PHE A 79 -9.58 -28.38 -5.44
C PHE A 79 -9.72 -26.98 -6.03
N ALA A 80 -10.60 -26.76 -7.01
CA ALA A 80 -10.89 -25.42 -7.52
C ALA A 80 -11.54 -24.56 -6.44
N ASP A 81 -12.51 -25.10 -5.72
CA ASP A 81 -13.20 -24.39 -4.63
C ASP A 81 -12.23 -24.08 -3.47
N ILE A 82 -11.40 -25.05 -3.04
CA ILE A 82 -10.36 -24.82 -2.02
C ILE A 82 -9.37 -23.73 -2.47
N THR A 83 -9.01 -23.69 -3.76
CA THR A 83 -8.12 -22.64 -4.30
C THR A 83 -8.76 -21.26 -4.18
N VAL A 84 -10.06 -21.15 -4.49
CA VAL A 84 -10.80 -19.89 -4.35
C VAL A 84 -10.85 -19.45 -2.89
N GLU A 85 -11.07 -20.37 -1.95
CA GLU A 85 -11.13 -20.04 -0.52
C GLU A 85 -9.79 -19.59 0.05
N ILE A 86 -8.68 -20.21 -0.38
CA ILE A 86 -7.33 -19.73 -0.03
C ILE A 86 -7.10 -18.32 -0.57
N GLN A 87 -7.56 -18.02 -1.80
CA GLN A 87 -7.48 -16.67 -2.37
C GLN A 87 -8.35 -15.65 -1.63
N ASP A 88 -9.55 -16.04 -1.20
CA ASP A 88 -10.41 -15.21 -0.36
C ASP A 88 -9.76 -14.92 1.00
N LEU A 89 -9.13 -15.91 1.62
CA LEU A 89 -8.41 -15.75 2.88
C LEU A 89 -7.17 -14.84 2.71
N GLN A 90 -6.48 -14.92 1.57
CA GLN A 90 -5.38 -14.01 1.19
C GLN A 90 -5.87 -12.57 1.00
N ARG A 91 -7.01 -12.37 0.32
CA ARG A 91 -7.65 -11.06 0.17
C ARG A 91 -8.06 -10.48 1.52
N TYR A 92 -8.62 -11.32 2.39
CA TYR A 92 -9.01 -10.94 3.75
C TYR A 92 -7.80 -10.45 4.55
N LEU A 93 -6.68 -11.20 4.57
CA LEU A 93 -5.44 -10.74 5.20
C LEU A 93 -4.96 -9.41 4.63
N THR A 94 -4.98 -9.25 3.31
CA THR A 94 -4.52 -8.03 2.62
C THR A 94 -5.33 -6.82 3.04
N ALA A 95 -6.66 -6.93 3.01
CA ALA A 95 -7.58 -5.86 3.45
C ALA A 95 -7.44 -5.52 4.94
N SER A 96 -6.92 -6.46 5.73
CA SER A 96 -6.72 -6.30 7.16
C SER A 96 -5.31 -5.87 7.58
N THR A 97 -4.36 -5.78 6.64
CA THR A 97 -2.97 -5.38 6.95
C THR A 97 -2.88 -4.03 7.67
N MET A 98 -3.80 -3.09 7.38
CA MET A 98 -3.82 -1.75 7.97
C MET A 98 -3.97 -1.71 9.50
N PHE A 99 -4.38 -2.81 10.14
CA PHE A 99 -4.58 -2.89 11.58
C PHE A 99 -3.87 -4.08 12.23
N LEU A 100 -3.02 -4.80 11.49
CA LEU A 100 -2.31 -5.97 12.00
C LEU A 100 -0.82 -5.67 12.16
N PRO A 101 -0.19 -6.08 13.28
CA PRO A 101 1.27 -5.96 13.44
C PRO A 101 2.07 -6.77 12.40
N ASP A 102 3.28 -6.36 12.06
CA ASP A 102 4.11 -7.03 11.04
C ASP A 102 4.39 -8.51 11.34
N PHE A 103 4.67 -8.85 12.60
CA PHE A 103 4.95 -10.25 12.99
C PHE A 103 3.71 -11.14 12.82
N LYS A 104 2.54 -10.54 12.99
CA LYS A 104 1.23 -11.15 12.84
C LYS A 104 0.90 -11.35 11.36
N ILE A 105 1.13 -10.34 10.52
CA ILE A 105 1.02 -10.43 9.06
C ILE A 105 1.91 -11.57 8.52
N LYS A 106 3.19 -11.59 8.92
CA LYS A 106 4.14 -12.65 8.52
C LYS A 106 3.66 -14.05 8.93
N SER A 107 3.12 -14.19 10.15
CA SER A 107 2.56 -15.47 10.62
C SER A 107 1.40 -15.94 9.75
N CYS A 108 0.44 -15.07 9.44
CA CYS A 108 -0.70 -15.39 8.58
C CYS A 108 -0.26 -15.71 7.14
N GLN A 109 0.72 -14.99 6.61
CA GLN A 109 1.30 -15.28 5.28
C GLN A 109 1.96 -16.67 5.23
N ASN A 110 2.69 -17.06 6.28
CA ASN A 110 3.29 -18.39 6.36
C ASN A 110 2.24 -19.51 6.37
N ILE A 111 1.12 -19.29 7.06
CA ILE A 111 -0.02 -20.22 7.06
C ILE A 111 -0.61 -20.35 5.64
N LEU A 112 -0.85 -19.23 4.95
CA LEU A 112 -1.37 -19.23 3.57
C LEU A 112 -0.44 -19.92 2.57
N ASN A 113 0.87 -19.69 2.69
CA ASN A 113 1.88 -20.38 1.89
C ASN A 113 1.85 -21.89 2.13
N THR A 114 1.71 -22.30 3.40
CA THR A 114 1.62 -23.72 3.78
C THR A 114 0.35 -24.36 3.23
N LEU A 115 -0.81 -23.72 3.38
CA LEU A 115 -2.09 -24.21 2.82
C LEU A 115 -2.03 -24.37 1.30
N THR A 116 -1.43 -23.39 0.62
CA THR A 116 -1.26 -23.42 -0.84
C THR A 116 -0.38 -24.60 -1.25
N ALA A 117 0.77 -24.78 -0.59
CA ALA A 117 1.69 -25.89 -0.85
C ALA A 117 1.02 -27.25 -0.62
N VAL A 118 0.34 -27.43 0.52
CA VAL A 118 -0.36 -28.68 0.86
C VAL A 118 -1.50 -28.97 -0.14
N SER A 119 -2.25 -27.96 -0.55
CA SER A 119 -3.31 -28.09 -1.55
C SER A 119 -2.75 -28.56 -2.90
N ASP A 120 -1.66 -27.94 -3.37
CA ASP A 120 -1.01 -28.29 -4.63
C ASP A 120 -0.38 -29.69 -4.60
N GLU A 121 0.32 -30.05 -3.52
CA GLU A 121 0.87 -31.39 -3.32
C GLU A 121 -0.23 -32.45 -3.31
N THR A 122 -1.31 -32.20 -2.57
CA THR A 122 -2.46 -33.12 -2.50
C THR A 122 -3.12 -33.27 -3.87
N ARG A 123 -3.30 -32.16 -4.59
CA ARG A 123 -3.87 -32.15 -5.94
C ARG A 123 -3.01 -32.94 -6.91
N GLN A 124 -1.69 -32.78 -6.88
CA GLN A 124 -0.79 -33.53 -7.76
C GLN A 124 -0.79 -35.03 -7.45
N ARG A 125 -0.91 -35.40 -6.17
CA ARG A 125 -1.00 -36.80 -5.73
C ARG A 125 -2.30 -37.47 -6.16
N LEU A 126 -3.44 -36.78 -6.05
CA LEU A 126 -4.77 -37.34 -6.35
C LEU A 126 -5.19 -37.18 -7.81
N LEU A 127 -4.66 -36.18 -8.51
CA LEU A 127 -4.89 -35.93 -9.94
C LEU A 127 -3.54 -35.88 -10.70
N PRO A 128 -2.77 -36.97 -10.71
CA PRO A 128 -1.50 -37.01 -11.43
C PRO A 128 -1.78 -36.82 -12.93
N LYS A 129 -1.26 -35.73 -13.50
CA LYS A 129 -1.36 -35.48 -14.94
C LYS A 129 -0.76 -36.67 -15.67
N LYS A 130 -1.52 -37.28 -16.59
CA LYS A 130 -0.99 -38.32 -17.48
C LYS A 130 0.21 -37.74 -18.21
N LYS A 131 1.42 -38.23 -17.91
CA LYS A 131 2.59 -37.97 -18.75
C LYS A 131 2.23 -38.47 -20.15
N PHE A 132 2.37 -37.61 -21.14
CA PHE A 132 2.23 -37.96 -22.55
C PHE A 132 3.16 -39.14 -22.87
N GLY A 133 2.63 -40.35 -22.75
CA GLY A 133 3.26 -41.55 -23.24
C GLY A 133 3.03 -41.58 -24.75
N PHE A 134 4.04 -41.19 -25.52
CA PHE A 134 4.12 -41.49 -26.94
C PHE A 134 4.20 -43.02 -27.10
N SER A 135 3.04 -43.68 -27.12
CA SER A 135 2.93 -45.06 -27.56
C SER A 135 2.89 -45.07 -29.08
N GLY A 136 4.03 -45.37 -29.69
CA GLY A 136 4.14 -45.61 -31.12
C GLY A 136 3.31 -46.83 -31.52
N LYS A 137 2.32 -46.63 -32.38
CA LYS A 137 1.61 -47.73 -33.04
C LYS A 137 1.68 -47.59 -34.56
N LYS A 138 2.07 -48.71 -35.16
CA LYS A 138 2.40 -49.01 -36.55
C LYS A 138 1.40 -48.49 -37.60
N THR A 139 2.00 -48.10 -38.71
CA THR A 139 1.52 -47.98 -40.10
C THR A 139 0.24 -48.73 -40.48
N ALA A 140 -0.74 -48.00 -41.04
CA ALA A 140 -1.57 -48.43 -42.19
C ALA A 140 -2.21 -47.22 -42.89
N THR A 141 -2.34 -47.33 -44.21
CA THR A 141 -2.61 -46.32 -45.26
C THR A 141 -4.09 -45.96 -45.50
N LYS A 142 -4.36 -44.64 -45.74
CA LYS A 142 -5.33 -43.87 -46.60
C LYS A 142 -6.60 -44.56 -47.21
N PRO A 143 -7.71 -43.83 -47.59
CA PRO A 143 -7.72 -42.48 -48.20
C PRO A 143 -8.87 -41.49 -47.87
N LYS A 144 -8.73 -40.28 -48.46
CA LYS A 144 -9.50 -39.01 -48.40
C LYS A 144 -10.99 -39.10 -48.79
N VAL A 145 -11.82 -38.21 -48.19
CA VAL A 145 -12.87 -37.43 -48.89
C VAL A 145 -12.95 -36.01 -48.27
N ALA A 146 -13.28 -35.03 -49.12
CA ALA A 146 -13.21 -33.59 -48.90
C ALA A 146 -14.60 -32.92 -48.76
N SER A 147 -14.68 -31.87 -47.94
CA SER A 147 -15.53 -30.67 -48.00
C SER A 147 -15.42 -29.98 -46.62
N SER A 148 -15.43 -28.67 -46.40
CA SER A 148 -15.60 -27.47 -47.22
C SER A 148 -14.98 -26.31 -46.42
N LYS A 149 -14.55 -25.27 -47.12
CA LYS A 149 -13.97 -24.05 -46.57
C LYS A 149 -14.96 -23.30 -45.67
N ASP A 150 -14.49 -22.83 -44.53
CA ASP A 150 -14.73 -21.47 -44.08
C ASP A 150 -13.47 -20.94 -43.40
N ILE A 151 -12.92 -19.89 -44.00
CA ILE A 151 -11.77 -19.13 -43.51
C ILE A 151 -12.37 -17.92 -42.81
N VAL A 152 -12.21 -17.84 -41.49
CA VAL A 152 -12.17 -16.56 -40.78
C VAL A 152 -10.98 -16.63 -39.84
N ASP A 153 -9.83 -16.18 -40.36
CA ASP A 153 -8.65 -15.91 -39.57
C ASP A 153 -8.85 -14.57 -38.84
N ALA A 154 -8.99 -14.64 -37.52
CA ALA A 154 -8.58 -13.60 -36.58
C ALA A 154 -8.28 -14.24 -35.21
N LYS A 155 -7.17 -15.00 -35.16
CA LYS A 155 -6.24 -15.06 -34.00
C LYS A 155 -5.85 -13.62 -33.61
N LEU A 156 -5.53 -13.19 -32.39
CA LEU A 156 -5.28 -13.69 -31.03
C LEU A 156 -5.44 -12.40 -30.16
N SER A 157 -5.88 -12.36 -28.91
CA SER A 157 -5.28 -13.07 -27.77
C SER A 157 -6.28 -13.09 -26.61
N LYS A 158 -6.62 -14.29 -26.15
CA LYS A 158 -7.17 -14.51 -24.81
C LYS A 158 -6.18 -13.93 -23.80
N VAL A 159 -6.54 -12.83 -23.16
CA VAL A 159 -5.92 -12.45 -21.89
C VAL A 159 -6.27 -13.58 -20.93
N SER A 160 -5.27 -14.39 -20.62
CA SER A 160 -5.32 -15.31 -19.50
C SER A 160 -5.48 -14.45 -18.26
N GLU A 161 -6.71 -14.38 -17.74
CA GLU A 161 -6.96 -13.98 -16.36
C GLU A 161 -6.08 -14.86 -15.47
N LYS A 162 -4.96 -14.30 -15.00
CA LYS A 162 -4.16 -14.90 -13.94
C LYS A 162 -4.97 -14.73 -12.66
N LEU A 163 -5.82 -15.72 -12.41
CA LEU A 163 -6.41 -16.00 -11.11
C LEU A 163 -5.27 -16.40 -10.15
N GLY A 164 -4.83 -15.43 -9.35
CA GLY A 164 -3.76 -15.58 -8.36
C GLY A 164 -3.42 -14.22 -7.75
N SER A 165 -4.35 -13.64 -6.97
CA SER A 165 -4.09 -12.40 -6.24
C SER A 165 -3.23 -12.70 -5.01
N ASN A 166 -1.97 -13.06 -5.24
CA ASN A 166 -0.92 -12.77 -4.27
C ASN A 166 -0.82 -11.25 -4.22
N PHE A 167 -1.12 -10.66 -3.06
CA PHE A 167 -0.81 -9.25 -2.82
C PHE A 167 0.67 -9.04 -3.14
N THR A 168 0.92 -8.29 -4.21
CA THR A 168 2.25 -8.05 -4.71
C THR A 168 2.54 -6.60 -4.45
N TRP A 169 3.52 -6.34 -3.58
CA TRP A 169 4.08 -5.01 -3.42
C TRP A 169 4.51 -4.47 -4.78
N THR A 170 4.10 -3.26 -5.14
CA THR A 170 4.54 -2.63 -6.40
C THR A 170 6.06 -2.44 -6.37
N ILE A 171 6.58 -1.98 -5.24
CA ILE A 171 8.01 -1.84 -4.96
C ILE A 171 8.26 -2.44 -3.58
N ALA A 172 9.17 -3.40 -3.45
CA ALA A 172 9.56 -3.90 -2.14
C ALA A 172 11.01 -4.35 -2.01
N ASN A 173 11.52 -4.30 -0.78
CA ASN A 173 12.81 -4.87 -0.38
C ASN A 173 13.96 -4.34 -1.26
N ARG A 174 14.05 -3.01 -1.40
CA ARG A 174 15.13 -2.36 -2.16
C ARG A 174 16.00 -1.53 -1.25
N THR A 175 17.28 -1.51 -1.60
CA THR A 175 18.29 -0.76 -0.87
C THR A 175 19.17 -0.03 -1.87
N ASN A 176 19.44 1.25 -1.63
CA ASN A 176 20.36 2.04 -2.44
C ASN A 176 19.98 2.10 -3.94
N GLU A 177 18.68 2.15 -4.25
CA GLU A 177 18.19 2.10 -5.64
C GLU A 177 17.45 3.38 -6.02
N HIS A 178 17.63 3.81 -7.28
CA HIS A 178 16.83 4.85 -7.91
C HIS A 178 15.75 4.19 -8.76
N ILE A 179 14.49 4.40 -8.39
CA ILE A 179 13.34 3.69 -8.95
C ILE A 179 12.40 4.72 -9.57
N VAL A 180 12.11 4.59 -10.86
CA VAL A 180 11.16 5.46 -11.57
C VAL A 180 10.02 4.60 -12.12
N LEU A 181 8.79 4.92 -11.72
CA LEU A 181 7.59 4.40 -12.34
C LEU A 181 6.95 5.49 -13.20
N ASP A 182 6.84 5.20 -14.50
CA ASP A 182 6.20 6.06 -15.48
C ASP A 182 4.67 5.97 -15.43
N SER A 183 4.02 6.83 -16.21
CA SER A 183 2.57 6.95 -16.28
C SER A 183 1.88 5.64 -16.68
N ALA A 184 2.52 4.79 -17.47
CA ALA A 184 1.93 3.50 -17.87
C ALA A 184 1.79 2.52 -16.69
N LYS A 185 2.63 2.66 -15.66
CA LYS A 185 2.58 1.85 -14.44
C LYS A 185 1.83 2.53 -13.30
N VAL A 186 1.77 3.87 -13.29
CA VAL A 186 1.23 4.66 -12.19
C VAL A 186 -0.25 5.01 -12.39
N ASN A 187 -0.67 5.35 -13.60
CA ASN A 187 -1.97 5.99 -13.83
C ASN A 187 -3.16 5.11 -13.39
N GLY A 188 -3.95 5.64 -12.46
CA GLY A 188 -5.13 4.99 -11.89
C GLY A 188 -4.85 3.75 -11.04
N GLN A 189 -3.58 3.40 -10.82
CA GLN A 189 -3.20 2.21 -10.03
C GLN A 189 -3.03 2.56 -8.55
N ASP A 190 -3.29 1.58 -7.69
CA ASP A 190 -2.93 1.65 -6.28
C ASP A 190 -1.48 1.16 -6.11
N ILE A 191 -0.61 2.05 -5.65
CA ILE A 191 0.83 1.80 -5.54
C ILE A 191 1.17 1.44 -4.10
N THR A 192 1.79 0.28 -3.91
CA THR A 192 2.22 -0.21 -2.60
C THR A 192 3.73 -0.33 -2.55
N ILE A 193 4.33 0.28 -1.53
CA ILE A 193 5.78 0.36 -1.34
C ILE A 193 6.14 -0.18 0.04
N SER A 194 7.09 -1.12 0.13
CA SER A 194 7.51 -1.68 1.41
C SER A 194 8.99 -1.97 1.55
N ASN A 195 9.52 -1.83 2.77
CA ASN A 195 10.89 -2.23 3.13
C ASN A 195 11.93 -1.59 2.20
N LEU A 196 11.93 -0.26 2.15
CA LEU A 196 12.93 0.50 1.42
C LEU A 196 14.01 1.06 2.35
N THR A 197 15.26 1.07 1.90
CA THR A 197 16.35 1.74 2.62
C THR A 197 17.22 2.53 1.65
N HIS A 198 17.44 3.81 1.94
CA HIS A 198 18.30 4.67 1.13
C HIS A 198 17.93 4.69 -0.36
N CYS A 199 16.64 4.77 -0.69
CA CYS A 199 16.16 4.75 -2.08
C CYS A 199 15.64 6.13 -2.51
N LEU A 200 15.79 6.44 -3.79
CA LEU A 200 15.08 7.53 -4.46
C LEU A 200 13.97 6.91 -5.30
N VAL A 201 12.71 7.23 -5.00
CA VAL A 201 11.54 6.72 -5.72
C VAL A 201 10.80 7.87 -6.37
N GLU A 202 10.54 7.76 -7.67
CA GLU A 202 9.80 8.74 -8.46
C GLU A 202 8.58 8.07 -9.10
N LEU A 203 7.39 8.53 -8.75
CA LEU A 203 6.12 8.09 -9.31
C LEU A 203 5.59 9.20 -10.22
N GLN A 204 5.82 9.08 -11.52
CA GLN A 204 5.40 10.05 -12.54
C GLN A 204 4.06 9.59 -13.13
N GLY A 205 2.98 10.30 -12.81
CA GLY A 205 1.63 9.92 -13.17
C GLY A 205 0.61 10.30 -12.10
N HIS A 206 -0.63 9.83 -12.27
CA HIS A 206 -1.71 10.02 -11.32
C HIS A 206 -2.15 8.70 -10.63
N PRO A 207 -1.50 8.26 -9.55
CA PRO A 207 -1.91 7.04 -8.86
C PRO A 207 -3.29 7.21 -8.22
N GLY A 208 -4.03 6.12 -8.09
CA GLY A 208 -5.31 6.08 -7.38
C GLY A 208 -5.11 6.34 -5.88
N SER A 209 -4.21 5.57 -5.27
CA SER A 209 -3.74 5.75 -3.91
C SER A 209 -2.30 5.26 -3.78
N VAL A 210 -1.59 5.74 -2.76
CA VAL A 210 -0.22 5.31 -2.46
C VAL A 210 -0.14 4.89 -1.00
N GLN A 211 0.37 3.69 -0.77
CA GLN A 211 0.63 3.13 0.56
C GLN A 211 2.12 2.80 0.71
N VAL A 212 2.74 3.33 1.76
CA VAL A 212 4.14 3.09 2.10
C VAL A 212 4.25 2.47 3.49
N SER A 213 4.94 1.35 3.62
CA SER A 213 5.18 0.71 4.91
C SER A 213 6.65 0.39 5.10
N SER A 214 7.26 0.87 6.18
CA SER A 214 8.67 0.61 6.51
C SER A 214 9.66 1.16 5.47
N ALA A 215 10.03 2.43 5.59
CA ALA A 215 11.05 3.04 4.74
C ALA A 215 12.02 3.91 5.56
N SER A 216 13.32 3.78 5.30
CA SER A 216 14.36 4.53 6.00
C SER A 216 15.30 5.26 5.05
N LYS A 217 15.61 6.53 5.32
CA LYS A 217 16.55 7.35 4.52
C LYS A 217 16.14 7.47 3.05
N CYS A 218 14.85 7.42 2.76
CA CYS A 218 14.33 7.41 1.40
C CYS A 218 13.82 8.79 0.98
N THR A 219 13.91 9.08 -0.31
CA THR A 219 13.22 10.21 -0.93
C THR A 219 12.12 9.69 -1.85
N LEU A 220 10.87 10.11 -1.64
CA LEU A 220 9.73 9.73 -2.49
C LEU A 220 9.14 10.98 -3.13
N LEU A 221 9.23 11.06 -4.45
CA LEU A 221 8.63 12.11 -5.28
C LEU A 221 7.45 11.50 -6.02
N CYS A 222 6.25 12.06 -5.85
CA CYS A 222 5.04 11.51 -6.44
C CYS A 222 4.22 12.61 -7.08
N GLY A 223 3.73 12.34 -8.29
CA GLY A 223 2.70 13.15 -8.93
C GLY A 223 1.37 13.15 -8.16
N PRO A 224 0.34 13.81 -8.72
CA PRO A 224 -0.96 14.00 -8.06
C PRO A 224 -1.70 12.69 -7.80
N ILE A 225 -1.85 12.34 -6.53
CA ILE A 225 -2.57 11.15 -6.05
C ILE A 225 -4.06 11.48 -6.00
N ALA A 226 -4.86 10.71 -6.74
CA ALA A 226 -6.29 10.98 -6.89
C ALA A 226 -7.06 10.91 -5.56
N ARG A 227 -6.64 10.05 -4.63
CA ARG A 227 -7.29 9.86 -3.33
C ARG A 227 -6.32 10.08 -2.17
N SER A 228 -5.72 9.01 -1.67
CA SER A 228 -5.05 9.00 -0.38
C SER A 228 -3.59 8.63 -0.48
N PHE A 229 -2.77 9.31 0.32
CA PHE A 229 -1.44 8.88 0.69
C PHE A 229 -1.47 8.35 2.13
N PHE A 230 -1.11 7.09 2.32
CA PHE A 230 -0.95 6.48 3.63
C PHE A 230 0.50 6.01 3.80
N ALA A 231 1.11 6.36 4.93
CA ALA A 231 2.45 5.90 5.24
C ALA A 231 2.60 5.54 6.72
N GLU A 232 3.33 4.47 6.99
CA GLU A 232 3.64 4.01 8.34
C GLU A 232 5.10 3.58 8.47
N ASN A 233 5.68 3.74 9.66
CA ASN A 233 7.04 3.30 9.98
C ASN A 233 8.11 3.92 9.06
N LEU A 234 8.02 5.24 8.80
CA LEU A 234 9.04 5.98 8.07
C LEU A 234 10.08 6.58 9.03
N GLU A 235 11.33 6.58 8.62
CA GLU A 235 12.44 7.20 9.37
C GLU A 235 13.41 7.94 8.45
N ASP A 236 13.71 9.20 8.78
CA ASP A 236 14.66 10.04 8.03
C ASP A 236 14.31 10.14 6.54
N CYS A 237 13.02 10.25 6.21
CA CYS A 237 12.53 10.29 4.82
C CYS A 237 12.16 11.71 4.38
N THR A 238 12.30 11.96 3.08
CA THR A 238 11.79 13.16 2.42
C THR A 238 10.70 12.78 1.42
N LEU A 239 9.53 13.40 1.52
CA LEU A 239 8.38 13.13 0.69
C LEU A 239 8.00 14.41 -0.06
N SER A 240 7.72 14.32 -1.37
CA SER A 240 7.02 15.38 -2.11
C SER A 240 5.78 14.77 -2.75
N ILE A 241 4.61 15.11 -2.21
CA ILE A 241 3.34 14.44 -2.52
C ILE A 241 2.17 15.43 -2.61
N ALA A 242 1.30 15.20 -3.60
CA ALA A 242 0.03 15.88 -3.74
C ALA A 242 -1.11 14.86 -3.63
N CYS A 243 -2.10 15.05 -2.75
CA CYS A 243 -3.18 14.10 -2.54
C CYS A 243 -4.46 14.76 -2.01
N GLN A 244 -5.58 14.02 -1.94
CA GLN A 244 -6.75 14.54 -1.22
C GLN A 244 -6.60 14.40 0.29
N GLN A 245 -6.10 13.25 0.74
CA GLN A 245 -5.99 12.90 2.16
C GLN A 245 -4.62 12.31 2.45
N LEU A 246 -3.96 12.83 3.49
CA LEU A 246 -2.71 12.27 4.00
C LEU A 246 -2.94 11.67 5.38
N ARG A 247 -2.45 10.45 5.59
CA ARG A 247 -2.31 9.86 6.93
C ARG A 247 -0.92 9.28 7.11
N LEU A 248 -0.20 9.79 8.12
CA LEU A 248 1.13 9.34 8.52
C LEU A 248 1.06 8.74 9.92
N HIS A 249 1.62 7.55 10.11
CA HIS A 249 1.61 6.83 11.38
C HIS A 249 3.03 6.40 11.80
N SER A 250 3.32 6.35 13.10
CA SER A 250 4.55 5.77 13.67
C SER A 250 5.85 6.19 12.97
N SER A 251 5.96 7.47 12.58
CA SER A 251 7.06 7.96 11.72
C SER A 251 7.85 9.08 12.38
N ARG A 252 9.16 9.14 12.12
CA ARG A 252 10.06 10.13 12.73
C ARG A 252 11.02 10.77 11.75
N SER A 253 11.36 12.05 12.00
CA SER A 253 12.31 12.81 11.18
C SER A 253 11.89 12.85 9.71
N ILE A 254 10.66 13.28 9.45
CA ILE A 254 10.10 13.29 8.08
C ILE A 254 9.97 14.71 7.59
N ARG A 255 10.48 14.97 6.39
CA ARG A 255 10.21 16.20 5.66
C ARG A 255 9.19 15.95 4.57
N ILE A 256 8.11 16.72 4.55
CA ILE A 256 7.00 16.54 3.59
C ILE A 256 6.75 17.85 2.86
N TYR A 257 6.97 17.86 1.55
CA TYR A 257 6.51 18.88 0.62
C TYR A 257 5.12 18.48 0.13
N MET A 258 4.09 19.14 0.67
CA MET A 258 2.71 18.65 0.63
C MET A 258 1.77 19.58 -0.14
N HIS A 259 0.89 18.97 -0.92
CA HIS A 259 -0.35 19.57 -1.37
C HIS A 259 -1.50 18.67 -0.95
N VAL A 260 -2.38 19.16 -0.08
CA VAL A 260 -3.50 18.35 0.43
C VAL A 260 -4.81 19.10 0.29
N THR A 261 -5.79 18.55 -0.43
CA THR A 261 -7.07 19.27 -0.64
C THR A 261 -7.99 19.13 0.56
N CYS A 262 -8.00 17.99 1.25
CA CYS A 262 -8.92 17.75 2.36
C CYS A 262 -8.21 17.92 3.70
N ARG A 263 -7.50 16.88 4.16
CA ARG A 263 -6.91 16.84 5.50
C ARG A 263 -5.63 16.03 5.53
N ALA A 264 -4.66 16.51 6.29
CA ALA A 264 -3.48 15.75 6.70
C ALA A 264 -3.60 15.37 8.18
N ILE A 265 -3.35 14.10 8.48
CA ILE A 265 -3.39 13.55 9.84
C ILE A 265 -2.05 12.89 10.12
N ILE A 266 -1.47 13.19 11.28
CA ILE A 266 -0.32 12.47 11.84
C ILE A 266 -0.73 11.79 13.14
N GLU A 267 -0.16 10.63 13.42
CA GLU A 267 -0.43 9.82 14.60
C GLU A 267 0.86 9.08 15.00
N ASP A 268 1.22 9.06 16.28
CA ASP A 268 2.49 8.49 16.78
C ASP A 268 3.74 9.00 16.03
N CYS A 269 3.70 10.24 15.56
CA CYS A 269 4.77 10.86 14.78
C CYS A 269 5.62 11.82 15.61
N LYS A 270 6.87 12.06 15.17
CA LYS A 270 7.77 13.04 15.80
C LYS A 270 8.69 13.70 14.79
N SER A 271 9.00 14.98 14.99
CA SER A 271 9.93 15.74 14.14
C SER A 271 9.51 15.73 12.67
N ILE A 272 8.25 16.11 12.44
CA ILE A 272 7.69 16.27 11.09
C ILE A 272 7.87 17.72 10.65
N GLU A 273 8.46 17.94 9.49
CA GLU A 273 8.65 19.26 8.88
C GLU A 273 7.84 19.33 7.59
N ILE A 274 7.04 20.39 7.42
CA ILE A 274 6.11 20.49 6.30
C ILE A 274 6.39 21.74 5.46
N GLY A 275 6.55 21.56 4.16
CA GLY A 275 6.62 22.62 3.15
C GLY A 275 5.55 22.44 2.08
N GLU A 276 5.49 23.38 1.15
CA GLU A 276 4.58 23.29 0.01
C GLU A 276 5.10 22.28 -1.02
N TYR A 277 4.19 21.55 -1.68
CA TYR A 277 4.53 20.62 -2.76
C TYR A 277 5.33 21.31 -3.87
N ASN A 278 6.45 20.70 -4.26
CA ASN A 278 7.42 21.31 -5.18
C ASN A 278 8.06 20.30 -6.14
N TYR A 279 7.44 19.14 -6.35
CA TYR A 279 7.91 18.19 -7.36
C TYR A 279 7.34 18.56 -8.73
N ASP A 280 8.23 18.70 -9.71
CA ASP A 280 7.93 19.11 -11.07
C ASP A 280 8.49 18.13 -12.09
N TYR A 281 7.68 17.82 -13.12
CA TYR A 281 8.02 16.97 -14.25
C TYR A 281 7.07 17.27 -15.43
N SER A 282 7.46 16.87 -16.64
CA SER A 282 6.86 17.35 -17.89
C SER A 282 5.34 17.17 -17.99
N GLU A 283 4.79 16.09 -17.45
CA GLU A 283 3.37 15.74 -17.54
C GLU A 283 2.53 16.18 -16.32
N LEU A 284 3.11 16.89 -15.34
CA LEU A 284 2.49 17.20 -14.05
C LEU A 284 1.10 17.86 -14.18
N GLU A 285 0.94 18.84 -15.07
CA GLU A 285 -0.35 19.54 -15.23
C GLU A 285 -1.45 18.60 -15.77
N ALA A 286 -1.08 17.69 -16.68
CA ALA A 286 -2.02 16.70 -17.22
C ALA A 286 -2.43 15.69 -16.14
N ASP A 287 -1.49 15.29 -15.28
CA ASP A 287 -1.77 14.39 -14.17
C ASP A 287 -2.62 15.04 -13.08
N TYR A 288 -2.45 16.34 -12.81
CA TYR A 288 -3.34 17.11 -11.92
C TYR A 288 -4.79 17.06 -12.45
N LEU A 289 -4.98 17.32 -13.74
CA LEU A 289 -6.30 17.25 -14.37
C LEU A 289 -6.89 15.83 -14.31
N ALA A 290 -6.09 14.81 -14.62
CA ALA A 290 -6.53 13.41 -14.64
C ALA A 290 -6.83 12.84 -13.24
N SER A 291 -6.10 13.28 -12.22
CA SER A 291 -6.32 12.89 -10.82
C SER A 291 -7.61 13.47 -10.22
N GLY A 292 -8.12 14.56 -10.80
CA GLY A 292 -9.24 15.32 -10.25
C GLY A 292 -8.88 16.15 -9.01
N LEU A 293 -7.59 16.31 -8.71
CA LEU A 293 -7.12 17.09 -7.57
C LEU A 293 -7.22 18.60 -7.87
N ASN A 294 -7.90 19.36 -7.02
CA ASN A 294 -8.03 20.80 -7.19
C ASN A 294 -6.75 21.53 -6.76
N LYS A 295 -5.95 21.97 -7.72
CA LYS A 295 -4.69 22.69 -7.49
C LYS A 295 -4.85 24.03 -6.74
N ALA A 296 -6.04 24.64 -6.79
CA ALA A 296 -6.32 25.87 -6.07
C ALA A 296 -6.63 25.65 -4.57
N GLN A 297 -6.82 24.39 -4.14
CA GLN A 297 -7.18 24.04 -2.77
C GLN A 297 -6.02 23.31 -2.10
N ASN A 298 -5.30 24.01 -1.23
CA ASN A 298 -4.15 23.44 -0.53
C ASN A 298 -4.17 23.77 0.97
N ASN A 299 -4.40 22.75 1.80
CA ASN A 299 -4.47 22.83 3.25
C ASN A 299 -3.18 22.33 3.93
N TYR A 300 -2.02 22.39 3.25
CA TYR A 300 -0.77 21.82 3.78
C TYR A 300 -0.33 22.41 5.13
N THR A 301 -0.81 23.61 5.49
CA THR A 301 -0.51 24.29 6.75
C THR A 301 -1.42 23.89 7.92
N ASP A 302 -2.44 23.07 7.67
CA ASP A 302 -3.41 22.62 8.68
C ASP A 302 -3.33 21.10 8.88
N VAL A 303 -2.40 20.68 9.74
CA VAL A 303 -2.14 19.26 10.03
C VAL A 303 -2.69 18.89 11.41
N ALA A 304 -3.57 17.89 11.42
CA ALA A 304 -4.13 17.36 12.65
C ALA A 304 -3.19 16.31 13.25
N ASP A 305 -2.66 16.60 14.43
CA ASP A 305 -1.97 15.61 15.24
C ASP A 305 -2.98 14.90 16.14
N PHE A 306 -3.23 13.62 15.83
CA PHE A 306 -4.24 12.82 16.50
C PHE A 306 -3.94 12.58 17.98
N ASN A 307 -2.65 12.56 18.35
CA ASN A 307 -2.22 12.32 19.74
C ASN A 307 -2.13 13.61 20.56
N TRP A 308 -2.28 14.77 19.94
CA TRP A 308 -2.14 16.06 20.61
C TRP A 308 -3.51 16.66 20.98
N LEU A 309 -3.91 16.45 22.23
CA LEU A 309 -5.23 16.86 22.75
C LEU A 309 -5.29 18.27 23.33
N SER A 310 -4.20 19.05 23.23
CA SER A 310 -4.13 20.40 23.81
C SER A 310 -4.53 21.45 22.77
N PRO A 311 -5.74 22.03 22.84
CA PRO A 311 -6.20 22.96 21.80
C PRO A 311 -5.50 24.33 21.88
N ASP A 312 -4.97 24.69 23.04
CA ASP A 312 -4.36 26.01 23.29
C ASP A 312 -2.88 26.07 22.93
N VAL A 313 -2.25 24.93 22.60
CA VAL A 313 -0.80 24.83 22.32
C VAL A 313 -0.63 24.06 21.01
N PRO A 314 0.16 24.56 20.04
CA PRO A 314 0.44 23.80 18.83
C PRO A 314 1.12 22.47 19.15
N SER A 315 0.87 21.45 18.33
CA SER A 315 1.57 20.17 18.49
C SER A 315 3.08 20.38 18.38
N PRO A 316 3.89 19.75 19.26
CA PRO A 316 5.35 19.76 19.16
C PRO A 316 5.87 18.74 18.14
N ASN A 317 5.01 17.88 17.60
CA ASN A 317 5.41 16.76 16.75
C ASN A 317 5.59 17.17 15.29
N TRP A 318 5.05 18.31 14.89
CA TRP A 318 5.21 18.86 13.55
C TRP A 318 5.41 20.36 13.54
N SER A 319 6.01 20.87 12.46
CA SER A 319 6.18 22.29 12.23
C SER A 319 6.23 22.60 10.74
N LEU A 320 5.94 23.85 10.38
CA LEU A 320 6.19 24.34 9.03
C LEU A 320 7.68 24.61 8.84
N LEU A 321 8.20 24.23 7.67
CA LEU A 321 9.54 24.61 7.23
C LEU A 321 9.60 26.14 7.14
N LYS A 322 10.53 26.74 7.88
CA LYS A 322 10.88 28.16 7.80
C LYS A 322 12.32 28.25 7.32
N ASP A 323 12.57 29.17 6.38
CA ASP A 323 13.91 29.55 5.95
C ASP A 323 14.78 28.42 5.36
N TYR A 324 14.16 27.35 4.86
CA TYR A 324 14.87 26.28 4.14
C TYR A 324 14.74 26.50 2.62
N PRO A 325 15.85 26.51 1.87
CA PRO A 325 15.76 26.55 0.42
C PRO A 325 15.06 25.29 -0.10
N ASP A 326 14.24 25.45 -1.12
CA ASP A 326 13.62 24.32 -1.79
C ASP A 326 14.71 23.35 -2.31
N PRO A 327 14.48 22.04 -2.16
CA PRO A 327 15.40 21.03 -2.64
C PRO A 327 15.46 21.08 -4.16
N ASN A 328 16.68 21.04 -4.69
CA ASN A 328 16.87 20.85 -6.12
C ASN A 328 16.78 19.35 -6.43
N TRP A 329 15.58 18.87 -6.76
CA TRP A 329 15.33 17.46 -7.08
C TRP A 329 16.22 16.92 -8.20
N ASN A 330 16.55 17.75 -9.20
CA ASN A 330 17.46 17.37 -10.28
C ASN A 330 18.91 17.20 -9.80
N ALA A 331 19.38 18.04 -8.87
CA ALA A 331 20.69 17.87 -8.25
C ALA A 331 20.71 16.61 -7.38
N LEU A 332 19.70 16.43 -6.51
CA LEU A 332 19.56 15.23 -5.68
C LEU A 332 19.58 13.95 -6.52
N ARG A 333 18.83 13.91 -7.63
CA ARG A 333 18.81 12.77 -8.56
C ARG A 333 20.19 12.50 -9.14
N ARG A 334 20.89 13.53 -9.64
CA ARG A 334 22.24 13.38 -10.20
C ARG A 334 23.24 12.87 -9.16
N ASP A 335 23.21 13.44 -7.96
CA ASP A 335 24.12 13.07 -6.88
C ASP A 335 23.87 11.64 -6.40
N PHE A 336 22.61 11.23 -6.29
CA PHE A 336 22.23 9.86 -5.94
C PHE A 336 22.76 8.85 -6.97
N ILE A 337 22.53 9.09 -8.26
CA ILE A 337 23.01 8.21 -9.34
C ILE A 337 24.54 8.16 -9.37
N ALA A 338 25.22 9.30 -9.23
CA ALA A 338 26.69 9.36 -9.23
C ALA A 338 27.31 8.60 -8.05
N ASN A 339 26.70 8.71 -6.86
CA ASN A 339 27.17 7.99 -5.67
C ASN A 339 26.97 6.48 -5.80
N ASN A 340 25.87 6.05 -6.44
CA ASN A 340 25.64 4.63 -6.73
C ASN A 340 26.68 4.05 -7.69
N HIS A 341 26.96 4.73 -8.80
CA HIS A 341 28.01 4.28 -9.73
C HIS A 341 29.39 4.20 -9.06
N ASN A 342 29.73 5.17 -8.20
CA ASN A 342 30.98 5.11 -7.44
C ASN A 342 31.02 3.97 -6.42
N SER A 343 29.86 3.57 -5.87
CA SER A 343 29.76 2.42 -4.98
C SER A 343 29.94 1.11 -5.74
N GLU A 344 29.31 0.96 -6.91
CA GLU A 344 29.46 -0.21 -7.79
C GLU A 344 30.91 -0.38 -8.24
N LEU A 345 31.56 0.70 -8.72
CA LEU A 345 32.97 0.66 -9.12
C LEU A 345 33.91 0.30 -7.95
N LYS A 346 33.61 0.73 -6.72
CA LYS A 346 34.38 0.34 -5.53
C LYS A 346 34.12 -1.12 -5.11
N GLN A 347 32.93 -1.63 -5.36
CA GLN A 347 32.57 -3.04 -5.13
C GLN A 347 33.34 -3.92 -6.13
N ASP A 348 33.31 -3.59 -7.41
CA ASP A 348 34.01 -4.31 -8.47
C ASP A 348 35.53 -4.29 -8.27
N VAL A 349 36.11 -3.16 -7.87
CA VAL A 349 37.56 -3.07 -7.57
C VAL A 349 37.92 -3.92 -6.35
N LYS A 350 37.05 -4.00 -5.32
CA LYS A 350 37.27 -4.89 -4.17
C LYS A 350 37.22 -6.36 -4.59
N ASP A 351 36.26 -6.75 -5.41
CA ASP A 351 36.12 -8.14 -5.87
C ASP A 351 37.27 -8.57 -6.81
N ILE A 352 37.80 -7.64 -7.62
CA ILE A 352 39.01 -7.88 -8.44
C ILE A 352 40.27 -8.03 -7.58
N SER A 353 40.36 -7.32 -6.45
CA SER A 353 41.52 -7.37 -5.54
C SER A 353 41.53 -8.55 -4.56
N ILE A 354 40.55 -9.46 -4.63
CA ILE A 354 40.45 -10.67 -3.80
C ILE A 354 40.84 -11.95 -4.59
N ILE A 355 41.26 -11.85 -5.85
CA ILE A 355 41.72 -12.99 -6.67
C ILE A 355 43.24 -13.13 -6.65
#